data_AF-A0A0B5ANZ5-F1
#
_entry.id   AF-A0A0B5ANZ5-F1
#
_cell.length_a   1.000
_cell.length_b   1.000
_cell.length_c   1.000
_cell.angle_alpha   90.00
_cell.angle_beta   90.00
_cell.angle_gamma   90.00
#
_symmetry.space_group_name_H-M   'P 1'
#
loop_
_entity.id
_entity.type
_entity.pdbx_description
1 polymer ?
#
loop_
_entity_poly.entity_id
_entity_poly.type
_entity_poly.pdbx_seq_one_letter_code
_entity_poly.pdbx_strand_id
1 'polypeptide(L)' 'MIETIDSDSIPSGVKQKREQAQIDQSGILQENVLFKSPSYAAAFVVGGHANGLTEWKDADGRKFGEIEKE' A
#
# COMPACT_ATOMS: atom_id res chain seq x y z
N MET A 1 7.52 6.52 -1.51
CA MET A 1 8.15 6.18 -0.22
C MET A 1 7.09 5.52 0.63
N ILE A 2 7.44 4.47 1.36
CA ILE A 2 6.55 3.83 2.33
C ILE A 2 6.59 4.64 3.62
N GLU A 3 5.42 4.97 4.16
CA GLU A 3 5.31 5.56 5.49
C GLU A 3 5.89 4.58 6.53
N THR A 4 6.65 5.04 7.51
CA THR A 4 7.29 4.16 8.50
C THR A 4 6.54 4.08 9.83
N ILE A 5 5.56 4.97 10.02
CA ILE A 5 4.73 5.01 11.23
C ILE A 5 3.37 4.38 10.95
N ASP A 6 2.98 3.41 11.77
CA ASP A 6 1.67 2.77 11.68
C ASP A 6 0.62 3.57 12.46
N SER A 7 -0.52 3.81 11.83
CA SER A 7 -1.75 4.21 12.48
C SER A 7 -2.37 3.03 13.24
N ASP A 8 -3.04 3.30 14.36
CA ASP A 8 -3.82 2.29 15.09
C ASP A 8 -4.91 1.62 14.24
N SER A 9 -5.33 2.27 13.15
CA SER A 9 -6.34 1.76 12.22
C SER A 9 -5.80 0.81 11.15
N ILE A 10 -4.48 0.53 11.12
CA ILE A 10 -3.91 -0.37 10.12
C ILE A 10 -4.40 -1.81 10.33
N PRO A 11 -4.78 -2.55 9.27
CA PRO A 11 -5.13 -3.95 9.42
C PRO A 11 -3.95 -4.78 9.94
N SER A 12 -4.19 -5.68 10.90
CA SER A 12 -3.14 -6.50 11.56
C SER A 12 -2.26 -7.28 10.57
N GLY A 13 -2.87 -7.89 9.55
CA GLY A 13 -2.11 -8.62 8.52
C GLY A 13 -1.24 -7.73 7.63
N VAL A 14 -1.58 -6.44 7.50
CA VAL A 14 -0.74 -5.46 6.79
C VAL A 14 0.43 -5.04 7.69
N LYS A 15 0.17 -4.77 8.98
CA LYS A 15 1.20 -4.49 9.97
C LYS A 15 2.27 -5.57 10.03
N GLN A 16 1.86 -6.84 10.12
CA GLN A 16 2.79 -7.97 10.13
C GLN A 16 3.66 -8.02 8.86
N LYS A 17 3.09 -7.71 7.69
CA LYS A 17 3.86 -7.63 6.44
C LYS A 17 4.85 -6.47 6.46
N ARG A 18 4.50 -5.31 7.03
CA ARG A 18 5.39 -4.14 7.15
C ARG A 18 6.58 -4.43 8.06
N GLU A 19 6.38 -5.15 9.16
CA GLU A 19 7.44 -5.59 10.06
C GLU A 19 8.44 -6.57 9.42
N GLN A 20 7.99 -7.34 8.42
CA GLN A 20 8.80 -8.34 7.73
C GLN A 20 9.43 -7.83 6.43
N ALA A 21 8.96 -6.69 5.92
CA ALA A 21 9.35 -6.17 4.63
C ALA A 21 10.76 -5.55 4.65
N GLN A 22 11.52 -5.79 3.58
CA GLN A 22 12.81 -5.19 3.34
C GLN A 22 12.61 -3.77 2.80
N ILE A 23 12.68 -2.79 3.71
CA ILE A 23 12.61 -1.37 3.39
C ILE A 23 13.98 -0.75 3.67
N ASP A 24 14.54 -0.02 2.69
CA ASP A 24 15.82 0.64 2.86
C ASP A 24 15.73 1.93 3.70
N GLN A 25 16.87 2.56 3.97
CA GLN A 25 16.94 3.81 4.74
C GLN A 25 16.21 4.99 4.08
N SER A 26 15.88 4.87 2.79
CA SER A 26 15.13 5.87 2.02
C SER A 26 13.63 5.54 1.97
N GLY A 27 13.15 4.55 2.73
CA GLY A 27 11.75 4.15 2.74
C GLY A 27 11.28 3.51 1.42
N ILE A 28 12.19 2.86 0.69
CA ILE A 28 11.89 2.15 -0.56
C ILE A 28 11.84 0.64 -0.30
N LEU A 29 10.76 0.00 -0.76
CA LEU A 29 10.60 -1.45 -0.71
C LEU A 29 11.58 -2.12 -1.67
N GLN A 30 12.34 -3.10 -1.18
CA GLN A 30 13.37 -3.80 -1.93
C GLN A 30 12.93 -5.18 -2.42
N GLU A 31 11.66 -5.54 -2.22
CA GLU A 31 11.12 -6.85 -2.56
C GLU A 31 9.69 -6.75 -3.10
N ASN A 32 9.24 -7.83 -3.76
CA ASN A 32 7.85 -7.94 -4.18
C ASN A 32 7.00 -8.52 -3.05
N VAL A 33 6.01 -7.76 -2.59
CA VAL A 33 5.07 -8.22 -1.55
C VAL A 33 3.70 -8.46 -2.16
N LEU A 34 3.22 -9.69 -2.09
CA LEU A 34 1.87 -10.04 -2.55
C LEU A 34 0.82 -9.67 -1.50
N PHE A 35 -0.26 -9.03 -1.94
CA PHE A 35 -1.43 -8.68 -1.15
C PHE A 35 -2.70 -9.29 -1.73
N LYS A 36 -3.69 -9.51 -0.87
CA LYS A 36 -4.99 -10.10 -1.24
C LYS A 36 -5.95 -9.11 -1.92
N SER A 37 -5.65 -7.82 -1.87
CA SER A 37 -6.47 -6.78 -2.52
C SER A 37 -5.68 -5.49 -2.74
N PRO A 38 -6.14 -4.63 -3.69
CA PRO A 38 -5.54 -3.31 -3.91
C PRO A 38 -5.54 -2.43 -2.65
N SER A 39 -6.60 -2.49 -1.84
CA SER A 39 -6.68 -1.72 -0.59
C SER A 39 -5.69 -2.19 0.47
N TYR A 40 -5.40 -3.50 0.53
CA TYR A 40 -4.36 -4.02 1.43
C TYR A 40 -2.96 -3.56 1.00
N ALA A 41 -2.70 -3.53 -0.31
CA ALA A 41 -1.47 -2.97 -0.83
C ALA A 41 -1.35 -1.47 -0.53
N ALA A 42 -2.44 -0.71 -0.67
CA ALA A 42 -2.42 0.73 -0.39
C ALA A 42 -2.15 0.98 1.11
N ALA A 43 -2.86 0.26 1.99
CA ALA A 43 -2.67 0.32 3.43
C ALA A 43 -1.23 0.00 3.86
N PHE A 44 -0.58 -0.93 3.14
CA PHE A 44 0.83 -1.25 3.36
C PHE A 44 1.75 -0.07 3.07
N VAL A 45 1.47 0.75 2.05
CA VAL A 45 2.30 1.91 1.71
C VAL A 45 2.05 3.08 2.66
N VAL A 46 0.78 3.36 3.00
CA VAL A 46 0.42 4.53 3.81
C VAL A 46 0.48 4.30 5.32
N GLY A 47 0.63 3.05 5.78
CA GLY A 47 0.66 2.75 7.22
C GLY A 47 -0.69 2.89 7.93
N GLY A 48 -1.81 2.81 7.20
CA GLY A 48 -3.16 3.02 7.76
C GLY A 48 -4.26 2.51 6.85
N HIS A 49 -5.52 2.73 7.22
CA HIS A 49 -6.64 2.36 6.35
C HIS A 49 -6.61 3.16 5.04
N ALA A 50 -6.71 2.46 3.89
CA ALA A 50 -6.64 3.07 2.57
C ALA A 50 -7.59 2.40 1.58
N ASN A 51 -8.09 3.18 0.61
CA ASN A 51 -8.91 2.67 -0.48
C ASN A 51 -8.08 2.51 -1.74
N GLY A 52 -7.71 1.27 -2.08
CA GLY A 52 -6.85 1.00 -3.23
C GLY A 52 -7.48 1.41 -4.56
N LEU A 53 -8.81 1.48 -4.66
CA LEU A 53 -9.46 1.94 -5.89
C LEU A 53 -9.23 3.42 -6.18
N THR A 54 -8.81 4.22 -5.18
CA THR A 54 -8.61 5.67 -5.32
C THR A 54 -7.17 6.13 -5.09
N GLU A 55 -6.40 5.39 -4.30
CA GLU A 55 -4.99 5.69 -4.01
C GLU A 55 -4.08 5.35 -5.19
N TRP A 56 -4.33 4.22 -5.85
CA TRP A 56 -3.54 3.80 -7.00
C TRP A 56 -3.96 4.57 -8.23
N LYS A 57 -2.96 5.13 -8.93
CA LYS A 57 -3.16 5.91 -10.14
C LYS A 57 -2.15 5.51 -11.22
N ASP A 58 -2.57 5.59 -12.47
CA ASP A 58 -1.65 5.48 -13.60
C ASP A 58 -0.82 6.77 -13.77
N ALA A 59 0.03 6.80 -14.80
CA ALA A 59 0.87 7.95 -15.10
C ALA A 59 0.07 9.23 -15.44
N ASP A 60 -1.17 9.08 -15.90
CA ASP A 60 -2.08 10.18 -16.23
C ASP A 60 -2.93 10.63 -15.02
N GLY A 61 -2.75 9.98 -13.87
CA GLY A 61 -3.47 10.28 -12.63
C GLY A 61 -4.86 9.67 -12.53
N ARG A 62 -5.27 8.82 -13.50
CA ARG A 62 -6.55 8.10 -13.46
C ARG A 62 -6.53 7.06 -12.36
N LYS A 63 -7.62 6.94 -11.61
CA LYS A 63 -7.70 6.04 -10.45
C LYS A 63 -7.85 4.59 -10.91
N PHE A 64 -7.26 3.66 -10.17
CA PHE A 64 -7.36 2.23 -10.45
C PHE A 64 -8.81 1.74 -10.57
N GLY A 65 -9.72 2.21 -9.73
CA GLY A 65 -11.14 1.84 -9.82
C GLY A 65 -11.89 2.42 -11.02
N GLU A 66 -11.33 3.40 -11.72
CA GLU A 66 -11.83 3.87 -13.02
C GLU A 66 -11.34 2.94 -14.13
N ILE A 67 -10.06 2.56 -14.09
CA ILE A 67 -9.40 1.67 -15.05
C ILE A 67 -10.01 0.26 -15.02
N GLU A 68 -10.30 -0.30 -13.85
CA GLU A 68 -10.88 -1.65 -13.70
C GLU A 68 -12.31 -1.80 -14.27
N LYS A 69 -12.99 -0.69 -14.57
CA LYS A 69 -14.36 -0.68 -15.10
C LYS A 69 -14.42 -0.48 -16.62
N GLU A 70 -13.28 -0.26 -17.26
CA GLU A 70 -13.12 -0.20 -18.72
C GLU A 70 -13.05 -1.62 -19.30
#